data_AF-A0A9D6IZ34-F1
#
_entry.id   AF-A0A9D6IZ34-F1
#
_cell.length_a   1.000
_cell.length_b   1.000
_cell.length_c   1.000
_cell.angle_alpha   90.00
_cell.angle_beta   90.00
_cell.angle_gamma   90.00
#
_symmetry.space_group_name_H-M   'P 1'
#
loop_
_entity.id
_entity.type
_entity.pdbx_description
1 polymer ?
#
loop_
_entity_poly.entity_id
_entity_poly.type
_entity_poly.pdbx_seq_one_letter_code
_entity_poly.pdbx_strand_id
1 'polypeptide(L)'
;RKRLFDEKPEQMPGVGPFENRDGAPQVSTPERALLELLDEVGVRQPLQEAREIAEGTYSLRAEVLMDLLKRCTSVKTVRLCLRLGRELSLPWVGKLDEAALPKGSARPWISKSKDGLLVLKP
;
A
#
# COMPACT_ATOMS: atom_id res chain seq x y z
N ARG A 1 -9.17 -1.91 15.02
CA ARG A 1 -8.95 -1.77 13.56
C ARG A 1 -8.70 -3.16 12.98
N LYS A 2 -9.21 -3.49 11.78
CA LYS A 2 -8.86 -4.76 11.11
C LYS A 2 -7.39 -4.72 10.67
N ARG A 3 -6.73 -5.88 10.60
CA ARG A 3 -5.36 -6.01 10.08
C ARG A 3 -5.36 -5.61 8.61
N LEU A 4 -4.28 -4.97 8.13
CA LEU A 4 -4.17 -4.53 6.73
C LEU A 4 -3.93 -5.71 5.78
N PHE A 5 -3.24 -6.74 6.26
CA PHE A 5 -2.93 -7.96 5.53
C PHE A 5 -3.60 -9.15 6.20
N ASP A 6 -3.93 -10.15 5.39
CA ASP A 6 -4.26 -11.49 5.88
C ASP A 6 -2.99 -12.18 6.39
N GLU A 7 -2.70 -12.02 7.69
CA GLU A 7 -1.45 -12.43 8.32
C GLU A 7 -1.61 -12.82 9.80
N LYS A 8 -0.78 -13.75 10.26
CA LYS A 8 -0.64 -14.09 11.67
C LYS A 8 0.40 -13.17 12.35
N PRO A 9 0.28 -12.83 13.65
CA PRO A 9 1.23 -11.96 14.34
C PRO A 9 2.68 -12.46 14.29
N GLU A 10 2.87 -13.77 14.26
CA GLU A 10 4.19 -14.41 14.22
C GLU A 10 4.77 -14.46 12.81
N GLN A 11 3.97 -14.12 11.79
CA GLN A 11 4.28 -14.23 10.36
C GLN A 11 3.76 -13.01 9.60
N MET A 12 4.40 -11.86 9.82
CA MET A 12 4.07 -10.62 9.13
C MET A 12 4.92 -10.49 7.85
N PRO A 13 4.36 -10.74 6.64
CA PRO A 13 5.09 -10.53 5.40
C PRO A 13 5.62 -9.11 5.27
N GLY A 14 6.86 -8.98 4.79
CA GLY A 14 7.51 -7.68 4.66
C GLY A 14 7.86 -7.03 6.00
N VAL A 15 8.08 -7.81 7.05
CA VAL A 15 8.63 -7.34 8.33
C VAL A 15 9.91 -8.11 8.63
N GLY A 16 10.95 -7.42 9.09
CA GLY A 16 12.22 -8.03 9.49
C GLY A 16 13.04 -7.14 10.43
N PRO A 17 14.16 -7.64 10.98
CA PRO A 17 15.01 -6.86 11.88
C PRO A 17 15.64 -5.66 11.15
N PHE A 18 15.67 -4.50 11.82
CA PHE A 18 16.31 -3.31 11.29
C PHE A 18 17.78 -3.58 10.96
N GLU A 19 18.18 -3.24 9.73
CA GLU A 19 19.54 -3.47 9.19
C GLU A 19 20.01 -4.93 9.27
N ASN A 20 19.09 -5.89 9.35
CA ASN A 20 19.36 -7.32 9.54
C ASN A 20 20.21 -7.63 10.77
N ARG A 21 20.13 -6.80 11.82
CA ARG A 21 20.88 -6.99 13.07
C ARG A 21 20.11 -7.87 14.04
N ASP A 22 20.82 -8.82 14.65
CA ASP A 22 20.24 -9.67 15.69
C ASP A 22 19.77 -8.83 16.89
N GLY A 23 18.56 -9.12 17.36
CA GLY A 23 17.92 -8.39 18.47
C GLY A 23 17.44 -6.97 18.13
N ALA A 24 17.58 -6.51 16.88
CA ALA A 24 17.08 -5.19 16.48
C ALA A 24 15.55 -5.15 16.39
N PRO A 25 14.94 -3.95 16.54
CA PRO A 25 13.52 -3.75 16.32
C PRO A 25 13.08 -4.27 14.95
N GLN A 26 11.87 -4.83 14.89
CA GLN A 26 11.24 -5.24 13.64
C GLN A 26 10.72 -4.02 12.87
N VAL A 27 11.00 -3.95 11.58
CA VAL A 27 10.60 -2.85 10.69
C VAL A 27 9.97 -3.39 9.41
N SER A 28 9.06 -2.60 8.83
CA SER A 28 8.46 -2.87 7.54
C SER A 28 9.49 -2.73 6.40
N THR A 29 9.42 -3.59 5.40
CA THR A 29 10.09 -3.35 4.11
C THR A 29 9.47 -2.11 3.44
N PRO A 30 10.19 -1.44 2.53
CA PRO A 30 9.66 -0.27 1.83
C PRO A 30 8.30 -0.52 1.15
N GLU A 31 8.08 -1.72 0.59
CA GLU A 31 6.81 -2.10 -0.04
C GLU A 31 5.67 -2.15 0.98
N ARG A 32 5.90 -2.77 2.15
CA ARG A 32 4.90 -2.85 3.22
C ARG A 32 4.63 -1.47 3.83
N ALA A 33 5.69 -0.70 4.09
CA ALA A 33 5.61 0.64 4.66
C ALA A 33 4.77 1.58 3.79
N LEU A 34 4.92 1.52 2.46
CA LEU A 34 4.07 2.26 1.53
C LEU A 34 2.59 1.88 1.70
N LEU A 35 2.26 0.58 1.73
CA LEU A 35 0.87 0.15 1.86
C LEU A 35 0.26 0.53 3.23
N GLU A 36 1.05 0.47 4.29
CA GLU A 36 0.65 0.92 5.63
C GLU A 36 0.35 2.43 5.66
N LEU A 37 1.23 3.24 5.06
CA LEU A 37 1.02 4.68 4.87
C LEU A 37 -0.27 4.96 4.09
N LEU A 38 -0.50 4.26 2.98
CA LEU A 38 -1.69 4.45 2.15
C LEU A 38 -2.98 4.01 2.86
N ASP A 39 -2.92 3.06 3.79
CA ASP A 39 -4.07 2.69 4.62
C ASP A 39 -4.42 3.78 5.66
N GLU A 40 -3.48 4.67 6.03
CA GLU A 40 -3.76 5.84 6.87
C GLU A 40 -4.42 7.00 6.13
N VAL A 41 -4.42 6.97 4.79
CA VAL A 41 -4.94 8.08 3.99
C VAL A 41 -6.41 8.32 4.29
N GLY A 42 -6.72 9.57 4.61
CA GLY A 42 -8.06 10.02 5.00
C GLY A 42 -8.46 9.73 6.46
N VAL A 43 -7.57 9.11 7.24
CA VAL A 43 -7.76 8.88 8.69
C VAL A 43 -6.74 9.68 9.50
N ARG A 44 -5.45 9.45 9.25
CA ARG A 44 -4.33 10.11 9.94
C ARG A 44 -3.31 10.72 8.98
N GLN A 45 -3.32 10.29 7.72
CA GLN A 45 -2.41 10.76 6.69
C GLN A 45 -3.17 11.59 5.64
N PRO A 46 -2.76 12.84 5.33
CA PRO A 46 -3.26 13.58 4.20
C PRO A 46 -2.86 12.91 2.87
N LEU A 47 -3.76 12.96 1.87
CA LEU A 47 -3.49 12.35 0.56
C LEU A 47 -2.26 12.97 -0.13
N GLN A 48 -2.10 14.28 -0.01
CA GLN A 48 -1.02 15.02 -0.67
C GLN A 48 0.36 14.57 -0.15
N GLU A 49 0.54 14.52 1.17
CA GLU A 49 1.77 14.03 1.79
C GLU A 49 2.05 12.55 1.44
N ALA A 50 1.01 11.70 1.40
CA ALA A 50 1.19 10.31 0.99
C ALA A 50 1.65 10.18 -0.46
N ARG A 51 1.20 11.08 -1.35
CA ARG A 51 1.65 11.16 -2.75
C ARG A 51 3.12 11.56 -2.81
N GLU A 52 3.52 12.59 -2.08
CA GLU A 52 4.91 13.07 -2.04
C GLU A 52 5.88 11.99 -1.56
N ILE A 53 5.50 11.22 -0.55
CA ILE A 53 6.28 10.05 -0.11
C ILE A 53 6.32 8.97 -1.20
N ALA A 54 5.20 8.71 -1.88
CA ALA A 54 5.13 7.71 -2.95
C ALA A 54 6.03 8.05 -4.15
N GLU A 55 6.33 9.33 -4.43
CA GLU A 55 7.25 9.75 -5.49
C GLU A 55 8.66 9.15 -5.31
N GLY A 56 9.10 8.96 -4.06
CA GLY A 56 10.39 8.36 -3.73
C GLY A 56 10.47 6.85 -3.90
N THR A 57 9.39 6.18 -4.32
CA THR A 57 9.26 4.70 -4.30
C THR A 57 9.64 4.03 -5.62
N TYR A 58 10.44 4.69 -6.47
CA TYR A 58 10.86 4.15 -7.77
C TYR A 58 11.68 2.85 -7.67
N SER A 59 12.31 2.58 -6.52
CA SER A 59 13.15 1.43 -6.25
C SER A 59 12.42 0.21 -5.65
N LEU A 60 11.10 0.28 -5.47
CA LEU A 60 10.34 -0.85 -4.90
C LEU A 60 10.42 -2.08 -5.80
N ARG A 61 10.52 -3.24 -5.16
CA ARG A 61 10.49 -4.54 -5.83
C ARG A 61 9.04 -4.89 -6.15
N ALA A 62 8.74 -5.02 -7.44
CA ALA A 62 7.37 -5.24 -7.91
C ALA A 62 6.81 -6.59 -7.42
N GLU A 63 7.64 -7.62 -7.35
CA GLU A 63 7.28 -8.96 -6.88
C GLU A 63 6.89 -8.96 -5.39
N VAL A 64 7.64 -8.25 -4.54
CA VAL A 64 7.34 -8.13 -3.11
C VAL A 64 6.07 -7.32 -2.90
N LEU A 65 5.93 -6.20 -3.62
CA LEU A 65 4.72 -5.37 -3.58
C LEU A 65 3.49 -6.16 -4.06
N MET A 66 3.62 -6.95 -5.12
CA MET A 66 2.56 -7.81 -5.65
C MET A 66 2.07 -8.81 -4.61
N ASP A 67 2.98 -9.50 -3.93
CA ASP A 67 2.61 -10.49 -2.91
C ASP A 67 1.91 -9.86 -1.70
N LEU A 68 2.33 -8.66 -1.30
CA LEU A 68 1.66 -7.90 -0.25
C LEU A 68 0.27 -7.41 -0.69
N LEU A 69 0.14 -6.90 -1.91
CA LEU A 69 -1.14 -6.42 -2.45
C LEU A 69 -2.17 -7.55 -2.58
N LYS A 70 -1.74 -8.77 -2.97
CA LYS A 70 -2.62 -9.96 -3.02
C LYS A 70 -3.23 -10.30 -1.65
N ARG A 71 -2.48 -10.06 -0.57
CA ARG A 71 -2.90 -10.33 0.82
C ARG A 71 -3.56 -9.12 1.49
N CYS A 72 -3.59 -7.96 0.82
CA CYS A 72 -4.13 -6.74 1.38
C CYS A 72 -5.66 -6.81 1.47
N THR A 73 -6.20 -6.60 2.67
CA THR A 73 -7.64 -6.65 2.92
C THR A 73 -8.33 -5.31 2.67
N SER A 74 -7.57 -4.24 2.40
CA SER A 74 -8.06 -2.88 2.19
C SER A 74 -8.15 -2.56 0.70
N VAL A 75 -9.36 -2.62 0.13
CA VAL A 75 -9.63 -2.22 -1.26
C VAL A 75 -9.16 -0.79 -1.54
N LYS A 76 -9.29 0.10 -0.53
CA LYS A 76 -8.79 1.48 -0.59
C LYS A 76 -7.29 1.50 -0.87
N THR A 77 -6.51 0.80 -0.06
CA THR A 77 -5.05 0.76 -0.17
C THR A 77 -4.59 0.20 -1.50
N VAL A 78 -5.19 -0.91 -1.95
CA VAL A 78 -4.86 -1.52 -3.26
C VAL A 78 -5.12 -0.54 -4.39
N ARG A 79 -6.31 0.06 -4.46
CA ARG A 79 -6.65 1.00 -5.54
C ARG A 79 -5.84 2.28 -5.50
N LEU A 80 -5.56 2.80 -4.29
CA LEU A 80 -4.77 4.01 -4.14
C LEU A 80 -3.31 3.77 -4.54
N CYS A 81 -2.74 2.62 -4.18
CA CYS A 81 -1.40 2.21 -4.62
C CYS A 81 -1.30 2.16 -6.15
N LEU A 82 -2.23 1.47 -6.82
CA LEU A 82 -2.28 1.40 -8.28
C LEU A 82 -2.45 2.78 -8.93
N ARG A 83 -3.36 3.61 -8.39
CA ARG A 83 -3.56 4.99 -8.88
C ARG A 83 -2.26 5.78 -8.81
N LEU A 84 -1.63 5.85 -7.64
CA LEU A 84 -0.41 6.64 -7.45
C LEU A 84 0.73 6.08 -8.31
N GLY A 85 0.85 4.76 -8.41
CA GLY A 85 1.79 4.11 -9.32
C GLY A 85 1.65 4.61 -10.76
N ARG A 86 0.41 4.69 -11.28
CA ARG A 86 0.14 5.18 -12.64
C ARG A 86 0.35 6.69 -12.77
N GLU A 87 -0.20 7.48 -11.85
CA GLU A 87 -0.13 8.95 -11.90
C GLU A 87 1.30 9.48 -11.78
N LEU A 88 2.15 8.80 -11.01
CA LEU A 88 3.56 9.13 -10.81
C LEU A 88 4.49 8.40 -11.80
N SER A 89 3.93 7.60 -12.72
CA SER A 89 4.69 6.82 -13.70
C SER A 89 5.78 5.94 -13.06
N LEU A 90 5.48 5.31 -11.92
CA LEU A 90 6.46 4.55 -11.16
C LEU A 90 6.79 3.20 -11.85
N PRO A 91 8.08 2.81 -11.98
CA PRO A 91 8.48 1.65 -12.79
C PRO A 91 7.86 0.31 -12.36
N TRP A 92 7.54 0.16 -11.07
CA TRP A 92 6.97 -1.07 -10.54
C TRP A 92 5.52 -1.28 -10.96
N VAL A 93 4.76 -0.23 -11.31
CA VAL A 93 3.31 -0.36 -11.58
C VAL A 93 3.03 -1.20 -12.83
N GLY A 94 3.84 -1.04 -13.88
CA GLY A 94 3.70 -1.79 -15.12
C GLY A 94 4.10 -3.27 -15.01
N LYS A 95 4.68 -3.68 -13.88
CA LYS A 95 5.07 -5.06 -13.59
C LYS A 95 4.04 -5.81 -12.74
N LEU A 96 3.00 -5.12 -12.25
CA LEU A 96 1.95 -5.72 -11.44
C LEU A 96 0.89 -6.37 -12.33
N ASP A 97 0.50 -7.60 -12.00
CA ASP A 97 -0.69 -8.23 -12.57
C ASP A 97 -1.93 -7.71 -11.85
N GLU A 98 -2.45 -6.57 -12.32
CA GLU A 98 -3.60 -5.96 -11.66
C GLU A 98 -4.83 -6.88 -11.60
N ALA A 99 -5.00 -7.80 -12.55
CA ALA A 99 -6.17 -8.68 -12.60
C ALA A 99 -6.27 -9.58 -11.35
N ALA A 100 -5.13 -10.00 -10.81
CA ALA A 100 -5.04 -10.83 -9.60
C ALA A 100 -5.25 -10.07 -8.28
N LEU A 101 -5.37 -8.74 -8.30
CA LEU A 101 -5.45 -7.93 -7.08
C LEU A 101 -6.88 -7.75 -6.56
N PRO A 102 -7.09 -7.74 -5.22
CA PRO A 102 -8.40 -7.60 -4.58
C PRO A 102 -8.90 -6.15 -4.64
N LYS A 103 -9.35 -5.75 -5.83
CA LYS A 103 -9.83 -4.38 -6.13
C LYS A 103 -11.29 -4.15 -5.73
N GLY A 104 -12.01 -5.14 -5.19
CA GLY A 104 -13.42 -5.01 -4.84
C GLY A 104 -14.35 -4.95 -6.07
N SER A 105 -15.52 -4.31 -5.92
CA SER A 105 -16.56 -4.26 -6.96
C SER A 105 -16.25 -3.32 -8.13
N ALA A 106 -17.00 -3.38 -9.22
CA ALA A 106 -16.89 -2.43 -10.35
C ALA A 106 -17.38 -1.00 -10.02
N ARG A 107 -17.74 -0.69 -8.77
CA ARG A 107 -18.17 0.66 -8.34
C ARG A 107 -16.97 1.46 -7.82
N PRO A 108 -16.99 2.81 -7.94
CA PRO A 108 -15.99 3.65 -7.28
C PRO A 108 -16.01 3.42 -5.77
N TRP A 109 -14.84 3.35 -5.16
CA TRP A 109 -14.69 3.42 -3.71
C TRP A 109 -14.65 4.90 -3.31
N ILE A 110 -15.48 5.32 -2.37
CA ILE A 110 -15.64 6.73 -2.00
C ILE A 110 -15.58 6.86 -0.49
N SER A 111 -14.80 7.82 0.01
CA SER A 111 -14.83 8.21 1.43
C SER A 111 -14.64 9.72 1.57
N LYS A 112 -15.26 10.30 2.59
CA LYS A 112 -15.07 11.69 3.00
C LYS A 112 -14.05 11.75 4.13
N SER A 113 -13.03 12.58 4.00
CA SER A 113 -12.07 12.92 5.05
C SER A 113 -12.07 14.43 5.31
N LYS A 114 -11.19 14.88 6.20
CA LYS A 114 -10.93 16.30 6.44
C LYS A 114 -10.40 17.03 5.19
N ASP A 115 -9.73 16.30 4.31
CA ASP A 115 -9.12 16.83 3.07
C ASP A 115 -10.08 16.81 1.87
N GLY A 116 -11.32 16.37 2.07
CA GLY A 116 -12.35 16.29 1.03
C GLY A 116 -12.78 14.86 0.69
N LEU A 117 -13.22 14.66 -0.55
CA LEU A 117 -13.69 13.36 -1.04
C LEU A 117 -12.57 12.59 -1.74
N LEU A 118 -12.21 11.43 -1.20
CA LEU A 118 -11.36 10.46 -1.88
C LEU A 118 -12.23 9.53 -2.73
N VAL A 119 -12.14 9.65 -4.05
CA VAL A 119 -12.84 8.80 -5.02
C VAL A 119 -11.82 7.93 -5.75
N LEU A 120 -11.84 6.61 -5.56
CA LEU A 120 -10.98 5.63 -6.22
C LEU A 120 -11.77 4.82 -7.25
N LYS A 121 -11.41 4.98 -8.53
CA LYS A 121 -12.03 4.25 -9.63
C LYS A 121 -11.70 2.74 -9.54
N PRO A 122 -12.53 1.86 -10.12
CA PRO A 122 -12.24 0.43 -10.25
C PRO A 122 -10.88 0.14 -10.89
#